data_AF-A0A955T2K2-F1
#
_entry.id   AF-A0A955T2K2-F1
#
_cell.length_a   1.000
_cell.length_b   1.000
_cell.length_c   1.000
_cell.angle_alpha   90.00
_cell.angle_beta   90.00
_cell.angle_gamma   90.00
#
_symmetry.space_group_name_H-M   'P 1'
#
loop_
_entity.id
_entity.type
_entity.pdbx_description
1 polymer ?
#
loop_
_entity_poly.entity_id
_entity_poly.type
_entity_poly.pdbx_seq_one_letter_code
_entity_poly.pdbx_strand_id
1 'polypeptide(L)'
;MNLSHLKKGFSHTFGQALGIILLQLLFASVGDSLMAVRYWDAILCAILGLLVKSGKASPLLAIGLLSVTLNLFADPASGMFFCVWFSLIPCFVLIRRIESWKEVFGWGQWVGTLLALGVFSWLGEAIETFAGISAPFAFLIALGIGLIIGFQYTLFFFLTKLLHRRSPLPLGFAGALAYTLTEYWAPFPLPLNLALAFSWTPLLIQVTDLVGMVGTSFLIAVVSGALYEIVMNLRRGTLKQAAVPAGVLVLILAGQVAYGFYCLKKYTPDPDAPSLDIAMIQPMSPLKVRNSDTEIKEEAAKNLVELSKEVIEQASSPPDLLVWPEG
;
A
#
# COMPACT_ATOMS: atom_id res chain seq x y z
N MET A 1 -17.17 -27.95 -22.10
CA MET A 1 -17.46 -26.62 -21.48
C MET A 1 -17.19 -25.56 -22.53
N ASN A 2 -18.20 -24.77 -22.91
CA ASN A 2 -18.22 -24.00 -24.16
C ASN A 2 -17.41 -22.68 -24.04
N LEU A 3 -16.28 -22.58 -24.75
CA LEU A 3 -15.33 -21.45 -24.70
C LEU A 3 -15.95 -20.09 -25.08
N SER A 4 -17.09 -20.08 -25.77
CA SER A 4 -17.82 -18.88 -26.18
C SER A 4 -18.51 -18.15 -25.02
N HIS A 5 -18.99 -18.89 -24.00
CA HIS A 5 -19.63 -18.30 -22.82
C HIS A 5 -18.61 -17.66 -21.87
N LEU A 6 -17.43 -18.27 -21.72
CA LEU A 6 -16.32 -17.70 -20.93
C LEU A 6 -15.82 -16.37 -21.52
N LYS A 7 -15.69 -16.29 -22.85
CA LYS A 7 -15.25 -15.05 -23.53
C LYS A 7 -16.24 -13.89 -23.35
N LYS A 8 -17.55 -14.14 -23.49
CA LYS A 8 -18.59 -13.09 -23.29
C LYS A 8 -18.67 -12.62 -21.84
N GLY A 9 -18.52 -13.52 -20.87
CA GLY A 9 -18.50 -13.16 -19.45
C GLY A 9 -17.29 -12.31 -19.06
N PHE A 10 -16.12 -12.65 -19.61
CA PHE A 10 -14.89 -11.89 -19.35
C PHE A 10 -14.93 -10.48 -19.95
N SER A 11 -15.40 -10.31 -21.19
CA SER A 11 -15.48 -8.99 -21.83
C SER A 11 -16.45 -8.05 -21.13
N HIS A 12 -17.61 -8.55 -20.68
CA HIS A 12 -18.57 -7.76 -19.90
C HIS A 12 -18.00 -7.34 -18.54
N THR A 13 -17.34 -8.26 -17.85
CA THR A 13 -16.70 -7.98 -16.55
C THR A 13 -15.58 -6.96 -16.69
N PHE A 14 -14.79 -7.03 -17.76
CA PHE A 14 -13.71 -6.09 -18.04
C PHE A 14 -14.23 -4.66 -18.32
N GLY A 15 -15.36 -4.53 -19.01
CA GLY A 15 -16.03 -3.24 -19.19
C GLY A 15 -16.47 -2.59 -17.88
N GLN A 16 -17.02 -3.39 -16.95
CA GLN A 16 -17.37 -2.93 -15.59
C GLN A 16 -16.13 -2.52 -14.78
N ALA A 17 -15.04 -3.29 -14.92
CA ALA A 17 -13.76 -3.03 -14.28
C ALA A 17 -13.18 -1.65 -14.72
N LEU A 18 -13.25 -1.35 -16.01
CA LEU A 18 -12.85 -0.06 -16.57
C LEU A 18 -13.71 1.09 -16.06
N GLY A 19 -15.02 0.87 -15.92
CA GLY A 19 -15.93 1.87 -15.33
C GLY A 19 -15.57 2.25 -13.89
N ILE A 20 -15.14 1.29 -13.07
CA ILE A 20 -14.68 1.55 -11.69
C ILE A 20 -13.38 2.35 -11.68
N ILE A 21 -12.43 2.03 -12.56
CA ILE A 21 -11.21 2.82 -12.74
C ILE A 21 -11.59 4.27 -13.06
N LEU A 22 -12.47 4.49 -14.04
CA LEU A 22 -12.90 5.83 -14.43
C LEU A 22 -13.62 6.58 -13.30
N LEU A 23 -14.42 5.89 -12.47
CA LEU A 23 -15.08 6.50 -11.32
C LEU A 23 -14.09 6.94 -10.23
N GLN A 24 -13.18 6.05 -9.80
CA GLN A 24 -12.14 6.43 -8.84
C GLN A 24 -11.32 7.62 -9.33
N LEU A 25 -11.01 7.61 -10.62
CA LEU A 25 -10.24 8.64 -11.30
C LEU A 25 -10.99 9.98 -11.37
N LEU A 26 -12.29 9.98 -11.63
CA LEU A 26 -13.13 11.19 -11.53
C LEU A 26 -13.15 11.73 -10.09
N PHE A 27 -13.29 10.86 -9.09
CA PHE A 27 -13.30 11.31 -7.70
C PHE A 27 -11.96 11.85 -7.23
N ALA A 28 -10.84 11.27 -7.67
CA ALA A 28 -9.50 11.79 -7.42
C ALA A 28 -9.30 13.20 -8.02
N SER A 29 -9.93 13.50 -9.17
CA SER A 29 -9.85 14.83 -9.80
C SER A 29 -10.77 15.90 -9.20
N VAL A 30 -11.76 15.51 -8.40
CA VAL A 30 -12.79 16.43 -7.85
C VAL A 30 -12.61 16.66 -6.34
N GLY A 31 -11.86 15.79 -5.65
CA GLY A 31 -11.66 15.91 -4.20
C GLY A 31 -10.45 16.77 -3.84
N ASP A 32 -10.68 17.98 -3.31
CA ASP A 32 -9.67 18.86 -2.68
C ASP A 32 -9.01 18.25 -1.42
N SER A 33 -9.22 16.96 -1.13
CA SER A 33 -8.62 16.30 0.03
C SER A 33 -8.24 14.85 -0.28
N LEU A 34 -6.96 14.52 -0.09
CA LEU A 34 -6.38 13.17 -0.13
C LEU A 34 -7.16 12.13 0.69
N MET A 35 -7.92 12.58 1.69
CA MET A 35 -8.80 11.77 2.52
C MET A 35 -10.01 11.22 1.74
N ALA A 36 -10.53 11.94 0.74
CA ALA A 36 -11.77 11.57 0.06
C ALA A 36 -11.65 10.24 -0.70
N VAL A 37 -10.56 10.03 -1.45
CA VAL A 37 -10.39 8.85 -2.33
C VAL A 37 -10.46 7.53 -1.54
N ARG A 38 -9.88 7.50 -0.33
CA ARG A 38 -9.80 6.28 0.50
C ARG A 38 -11.17 5.78 0.97
N TYR A 39 -12.07 6.69 1.32
CA TYR A 39 -13.43 6.32 1.77
C TYR A 39 -14.37 6.02 0.60
N TRP A 40 -14.11 6.59 -0.59
CA TRP A 40 -14.88 6.27 -1.79
C TRP A 40 -14.78 4.79 -2.18
N ASP A 41 -13.63 4.16 -1.96
CA ASP A 41 -13.47 2.75 -2.28
C ASP A 41 -14.28 1.81 -1.40
N ALA A 42 -14.50 2.18 -0.14
CA ALA A 42 -15.42 1.46 0.73
C ALA A 42 -16.87 1.59 0.25
N ILE A 43 -17.28 2.78 -0.20
CA ILE A 43 -18.60 3.03 -0.78
C ILE A 43 -18.77 2.24 -2.08
N LEU A 44 -17.79 2.27 -2.98
CA LEU A 44 -17.79 1.50 -4.22
C LEU A 44 -17.84 -0.01 -3.94
N CYS A 45 -17.11 -0.50 -2.94
CA CYS A 45 -17.19 -1.89 -2.48
C CYS A 45 -18.59 -2.26 -2.02
N ALA A 46 -19.25 -1.41 -1.23
CA ALA A 46 -20.61 -1.65 -0.77
C ALA A 46 -21.62 -1.66 -1.92
N ILE A 47 -21.53 -0.70 -2.85
CA ILE A 47 -22.37 -0.63 -4.06
C ILE A 47 -22.17 -1.88 -4.91
N LEU A 48 -20.93 -2.27 -5.18
CA LEU A 48 -20.65 -3.50 -5.93
C LEU A 48 -21.18 -4.74 -5.22
N GLY A 49 -21.12 -4.80 -3.89
CA GLY A 49 -21.73 -5.88 -3.09
C GLY A 49 -23.25 -6.00 -3.34
N LEU A 50 -23.97 -4.86 -3.38
CA LEU A 50 -25.40 -4.82 -3.69
C LEU A 50 -25.68 -5.21 -5.16
N LEU A 51 -24.83 -4.76 -6.09
CA LEU A 51 -24.94 -5.14 -7.50
C LEU A 51 -24.66 -6.63 -7.73
N VAL A 52 -23.72 -7.22 -7.00
CA VAL A 52 -23.45 -8.66 -7.03
C VAL A 52 -24.64 -9.44 -6.46
N LYS A 53 -25.20 -8.99 -5.32
CA LYS A 53 -26.38 -9.63 -4.71
C LYS A 53 -27.61 -9.59 -5.62
N SER A 54 -27.73 -8.54 -6.44
CA SER A 54 -28.80 -8.41 -7.43
C SER A 54 -28.49 -9.06 -8.79
N GLY A 55 -27.35 -9.74 -8.95
CA GLY A 55 -26.94 -10.41 -10.18
C GLY A 55 -26.50 -9.46 -11.31
N LYS A 56 -26.29 -8.18 -11.01
CA LYS A 56 -25.96 -7.12 -11.97
C LYS A 56 -24.45 -6.90 -12.17
N ALA A 57 -23.62 -7.44 -11.27
CA ALA A 57 -22.15 -7.34 -11.35
C ALA A 57 -21.48 -8.69 -11.05
N SER A 58 -20.26 -8.87 -11.59
CA SER A 58 -19.46 -10.06 -11.33
C SER A 58 -18.96 -10.11 -9.88
N PRO A 59 -19.08 -11.24 -9.16
CA PRO A 59 -18.51 -11.40 -7.83
C PRO A 59 -16.99 -11.18 -7.77
N LEU A 60 -16.28 -11.43 -8.88
CA LEU A 60 -14.83 -11.22 -8.95
C LEU A 60 -14.45 -9.74 -8.83
N LEU A 61 -15.28 -8.84 -9.35
CA LEU A 61 -15.05 -7.39 -9.22
C LEU A 61 -15.11 -6.96 -7.76
N ALA A 62 -16.14 -7.41 -7.04
CA ALA A 62 -16.29 -7.09 -5.62
C ALA A 62 -15.14 -7.66 -4.78
N ILE A 63 -14.66 -8.86 -5.10
CA ILE A 63 -13.50 -9.47 -4.43
C ILE A 63 -12.22 -8.68 -4.71
N GLY A 64 -11.98 -8.29 -5.97
CA GLY A 64 -10.79 -7.51 -6.31
C GLY A 64 -10.81 -6.12 -5.69
N LEU A 65 -11.96 -5.42 -5.71
CA LEU A 65 -12.08 -4.11 -5.08
C LEU A 65 -11.90 -4.21 -3.56
N LEU A 66 -12.41 -5.27 -2.91
CA LEU A 66 -12.18 -5.51 -1.48
C LEU A 66 -10.68 -5.62 -1.16
N SER A 67 -9.89 -6.22 -2.04
CA SER A 67 -8.42 -6.26 -1.88
C SER A 67 -7.82 -4.85 -1.92
N VAL A 68 -8.27 -4.02 -2.86
CA VAL A 68 -7.82 -2.62 -3.00
C VAL A 68 -8.18 -1.83 -1.75
N THR A 69 -9.45 -1.86 -1.33
CA THR A 69 -9.94 -1.15 -0.13
C THR A 69 -9.17 -1.54 1.13
N LEU A 70 -8.95 -2.84 1.34
CA LEU A 70 -8.18 -3.31 2.51
C LEU A 70 -6.72 -2.83 2.48
N ASN A 71 -6.09 -2.74 1.30
CA ASN A 71 -4.73 -2.18 1.19
C ASN A 71 -4.73 -0.66 1.41
N LEU A 72 -5.71 0.08 0.91
CA LEU A 72 -5.80 1.53 1.12
C LEU A 72 -6.12 1.88 2.58
N PHE A 73 -6.87 1.04 3.29
CA PHE A 73 -7.02 1.13 4.75
C PHE A 73 -5.80 0.60 5.52
N ALA A 74 -4.90 -0.15 4.89
CA ALA A 74 -3.62 -0.45 5.52
C ALA A 74 -2.63 0.71 5.43
N ASP A 75 -2.91 1.73 4.60
CA ASP A 75 -2.05 2.90 4.47
C ASP A 75 -1.88 3.61 5.82
N PRO A 76 -0.65 4.01 6.19
CA PRO A 76 -0.34 4.69 7.44
C PRO A 76 -1.26 5.85 7.81
N ALA A 77 -1.63 6.68 6.83
CA ALA A 77 -2.45 7.86 7.08
C ALA A 77 -3.93 7.53 7.38
N SER A 78 -4.37 6.27 7.24
CA SER A 78 -5.71 5.84 7.67
C SER A 78 -5.75 5.38 9.13
N GLY A 79 -4.61 5.02 9.72
CA GLY A 79 -4.51 4.42 11.05
C GLY A 79 -5.02 2.97 11.18
N MET A 80 -5.58 2.37 10.13
CA MET A 80 -6.17 1.02 10.19
C MET A 80 -5.16 -0.08 9.80
N PHE A 81 -3.97 -0.05 10.39
CA PHE A 81 -2.84 -0.94 10.04
C PHE A 81 -3.22 -2.44 10.00
N PHE A 82 -4.15 -2.88 10.85
CA PHE A 82 -4.59 -4.27 10.94
C PHE A 82 -5.23 -4.80 9.63
N CYS A 83 -5.72 -3.91 8.76
CA CYS A 83 -6.25 -4.28 7.44
C CYS A 83 -5.21 -4.97 6.56
N VAL A 84 -3.91 -4.71 6.78
CA VAL A 84 -2.81 -5.28 5.99
C VAL A 84 -2.79 -6.81 6.04
N TRP A 85 -3.14 -7.42 7.18
CA TRP A 85 -3.19 -8.89 7.34
C TRP A 85 -4.30 -9.55 6.55
N PHE A 86 -5.29 -8.79 6.11
CA PHE A 86 -6.42 -9.29 5.32
C PHE A 86 -6.31 -8.89 3.85
N SER A 87 -5.37 -8.01 3.50
CA SER A 87 -5.39 -7.29 2.23
C SER A 87 -5.13 -8.19 1.02
N LEU A 88 -4.35 -9.27 1.20
CA LEU A 88 -4.05 -10.25 0.15
C LEU A 88 -5.05 -11.43 0.08
N ILE A 89 -5.92 -11.59 1.09
CA ILE A 89 -6.89 -12.70 1.11
C ILE A 89 -7.82 -12.69 -0.12
N PRO A 90 -8.42 -11.54 -0.51
CA PRO A 90 -9.27 -11.49 -1.70
C PRO A 90 -8.49 -11.79 -2.99
N CYS A 91 -7.23 -11.34 -3.06
CA CYS A 91 -6.28 -11.72 -4.11
C CYS A 91 -6.11 -13.25 -4.23
N PHE A 92 -5.89 -13.97 -3.13
CA PHE A 92 -5.79 -15.44 -3.17
C PHE A 92 -7.09 -16.11 -3.62
N VAL A 93 -8.24 -15.55 -3.25
CA VAL A 93 -9.55 -16.03 -3.75
C VAL A 93 -9.67 -15.83 -5.25
N LEU A 94 -9.23 -14.69 -5.79
CA LEU A 94 -9.19 -14.43 -7.23
C LEU A 94 -8.27 -15.42 -7.95
N ILE A 95 -7.00 -15.54 -7.51
CA ILE A 95 -5.99 -16.41 -8.12
C ILE A 95 -6.48 -17.85 -8.22
N ARG A 96 -7.19 -18.33 -7.19
CA ARG A 96 -7.78 -19.67 -7.18
C ARG A 96 -8.87 -19.87 -8.23
N ARG A 97 -9.65 -18.82 -8.53
CA ARG A 97 -10.82 -18.90 -9.43
C ARG A 97 -10.48 -18.68 -10.89
N ILE A 98 -9.48 -17.85 -11.17
CA ILE A 98 -9.08 -17.54 -12.55
C ILE A 98 -8.39 -18.75 -13.19
N GLU A 99 -8.69 -19.04 -14.45
CA GLU A 99 -8.17 -20.24 -15.13
C GLU A 99 -7.09 -19.90 -16.14
N SER A 100 -7.27 -18.83 -16.92
CA SER A 100 -6.38 -18.44 -18.01
C SER A 100 -5.29 -17.44 -17.59
N TRP A 101 -4.20 -17.38 -18.37
CA TRP A 101 -3.14 -16.36 -18.18
C TRP A 101 -3.59 -14.95 -18.57
N LYS A 102 -4.58 -14.83 -19.46
CA LYS A 102 -5.20 -13.54 -19.78
C LYS A 102 -5.97 -12.97 -18.60
N GLU A 103 -6.65 -13.82 -17.84
CA GLU A 103 -7.31 -13.41 -16.60
C GLU A 103 -6.31 -13.05 -15.51
N VAL A 104 -5.21 -13.79 -15.39
CA VAL A 104 -4.10 -13.45 -14.47
C VAL A 104 -3.59 -12.04 -14.75
N PHE A 105 -3.29 -11.76 -16.02
CA PHE A 105 -2.86 -10.42 -16.43
C PHE A 105 -3.96 -9.37 -16.16
N GLY A 106 -5.17 -9.61 -16.65
CA GLY A 106 -6.26 -8.63 -16.54
C GLY A 106 -6.62 -8.28 -15.10
N TRP A 107 -6.79 -9.28 -14.23
CA TRP A 107 -7.11 -9.05 -12.82
C TRP A 107 -5.94 -8.48 -12.03
N GLY A 108 -4.71 -8.94 -12.30
CA GLY A 108 -3.52 -8.46 -11.60
C GLY A 108 -3.27 -7.00 -11.91
N GLN A 109 -3.37 -6.66 -13.19
CA GLN A 109 -3.21 -5.29 -13.64
C GLN A 109 -4.31 -4.40 -13.10
N TRP A 110 -5.57 -4.88 -13.10
CA TRP A 110 -6.69 -4.11 -12.59
C TRP A 110 -6.54 -3.81 -11.09
N VAL A 111 -6.30 -4.83 -10.25
CA VAL A 111 -6.09 -4.63 -8.80
C VAL A 111 -4.87 -3.75 -8.53
N GLY A 112 -3.74 -4.03 -9.18
CA GLY A 112 -2.51 -3.28 -8.98
C GLY A 112 -2.61 -1.82 -9.40
N THR A 113 -3.28 -1.54 -10.52
CA THR A 113 -3.43 -0.16 -11.02
C THR A 113 -4.34 0.64 -10.12
N LEU A 114 -5.48 0.09 -9.68
CA LEU A 114 -6.36 0.76 -8.72
C LEU A 114 -5.62 1.05 -7.41
N LEU A 115 -4.84 0.09 -6.91
CA LEU A 115 -4.06 0.28 -5.70
C LEU A 115 -2.98 1.35 -5.88
N ALA A 116 -2.25 1.33 -6.99
CA ALA A 116 -1.24 2.34 -7.30
C ALA A 116 -1.86 3.75 -7.39
N LEU A 117 -3.00 3.88 -8.05
CA LEU A 117 -3.71 5.16 -8.15
C LEU A 117 -4.28 5.64 -6.82
N GLY A 118 -4.69 4.73 -5.94
CA GLY A 118 -5.17 5.07 -4.60
C GLY A 118 -4.03 5.51 -3.66
N VAL A 119 -2.92 4.76 -3.64
CA VAL A 119 -1.74 5.06 -2.80
C VAL A 119 -1.02 6.31 -3.30
N PHE A 120 -0.90 6.47 -4.61
CA PHE A 120 -0.20 7.59 -5.25
C PHE A 120 -1.17 8.59 -5.90
N SER A 121 -2.34 8.79 -5.30
CA SER A 121 -3.38 9.71 -5.82
C SER A 121 -2.90 11.15 -5.93
N TRP A 122 -1.94 11.55 -5.08
CA TRP A 122 -1.26 12.86 -5.10
C TRP A 122 -0.41 13.10 -6.37
N LEU A 123 -0.09 12.06 -7.14
CA LEU A 123 0.84 12.18 -8.27
C LEU A 123 0.29 13.07 -9.39
N GLY A 124 -1.03 13.08 -9.60
CA GLY A 124 -1.67 13.95 -10.59
C GLY A 124 -1.41 15.43 -10.29
N GLU A 125 -1.75 15.86 -9.07
CA GLU A 125 -1.52 17.24 -8.61
C GLU A 125 -0.05 17.61 -8.64
N ALA A 126 0.85 16.72 -8.21
CA ALA A 126 2.29 16.96 -8.30
C ALA A 126 2.75 17.21 -9.75
N ILE A 127 2.26 16.43 -10.71
CA ILE A 127 2.59 16.64 -12.13
C ILE A 127 2.05 17.99 -12.62
N GLU A 128 0.83 18.37 -12.24
CA GLU A 128 0.25 19.67 -12.61
C GLU A 128 1.07 20.83 -12.04
N THR A 129 1.32 20.81 -10.72
CA THR A 129 2.02 21.89 -10.01
C THR A 129 3.47 22.01 -10.47
N PHE A 130 4.22 20.90 -10.51
CA PHE A 130 5.65 20.94 -10.76
C PHE A 130 5.98 21.00 -12.27
N ALA A 131 5.33 20.17 -13.10
CA ALA A 131 5.61 20.12 -14.54
C ALA A 131 4.80 21.14 -15.36
N GLY A 132 3.77 21.79 -14.78
CA GLY A 132 2.94 22.75 -15.50
C GLY A 132 2.07 22.12 -16.60
N ILE A 133 1.77 20.83 -16.46
CA ILE A 133 0.95 20.05 -17.38
C ILE A 133 -0.51 20.24 -16.99
N SER A 134 -1.43 20.36 -17.95
CA SER A 134 -2.85 20.50 -17.61
C SER A 134 -3.44 19.20 -17.03
N ALA A 135 -4.46 19.33 -16.19
CA ALA A 135 -5.06 18.21 -15.47
C ALA A 135 -5.38 16.96 -16.33
N PRO A 136 -5.98 17.08 -17.54
CA PRO A 136 -6.24 15.89 -18.36
C PRO A 136 -4.98 15.13 -18.80
N PHE A 137 -3.87 15.82 -19.03
CA PHE A 137 -2.61 15.18 -19.41
C PHE A 137 -1.83 14.68 -18.20
N ALA A 138 -1.83 15.43 -17.09
CA ALA A 138 -1.25 14.99 -15.83
C ALA A 138 -1.89 13.69 -15.35
N PHE A 139 -3.20 13.60 -15.50
CA PHE A 139 -4.00 12.41 -15.30
C PHE A 139 -3.55 11.21 -16.15
N LEU A 140 -3.40 11.39 -17.47
CA LEU A 140 -2.97 10.30 -18.36
C LEU A 140 -1.57 9.80 -18.00
N ILE A 141 -0.69 10.71 -17.56
CA ILE A 141 0.66 10.36 -17.07
C ILE A 141 0.55 9.58 -15.76
N ALA A 142 -0.24 10.05 -14.79
CA ALA A 142 -0.47 9.34 -13.53
C ALA A 142 -1.08 7.95 -13.75
N LEU A 143 -2.02 7.81 -14.69
CA LEU A 143 -2.55 6.51 -15.11
C LEU A 143 -1.48 5.61 -15.72
N GLY A 144 -0.63 6.16 -16.59
CA GLY A 144 0.51 5.43 -17.15
C GLY A 144 1.48 4.93 -16.07
N ILE A 145 1.79 5.77 -15.09
CA ILE A 145 2.63 5.41 -13.94
C ILE A 145 1.93 4.35 -13.07
N GLY A 146 0.63 4.52 -12.79
CA GLY A 146 -0.18 3.56 -12.07
C GLY A 146 -0.24 2.19 -12.76
N LEU A 147 -0.26 2.14 -14.09
CA LEU A 147 -0.16 0.90 -14.85
C LEU A 147 1.22 0.24 -14.68
N ILE A 148 2.31 1.02 -14.70
CA ILE A 148 3.66 0.50 -14.51
C ILE A 148 3.83 -0.07 -13.09
N ILE A 149 3.42 0.68 -12.06
CA ILE A 149 3.48 0.24 -10.66
C ILE A 149 2.56 -0.97 -10.45
N GLY A 150 1.33 -0.90 -10.98
CA GLY A 150 0.33 -1.96 -10.88
C GLY A 150 0.76 -3.28 -11.50
N PHE A 151 1.75 -3.26 -12.40
CA PHE A 151 2.34 -4.48 -12.96
C PHE A 151 2.98 -5.39 -11.90
N GLN A 152 3.37 -4.85 -10.73
CA GLN A 152 3.78 -5.64 -9.57
C GLN A 152 2.72 -6.70 -9.20
N TYR A 153 1.43 -6.33 -9.18
CA TYR A 153 0.34 -7.27 -8.87
C TYR A 153 0.08 -8.29 -9.99
N THR A 154 0.33 -7.90 -11.24
CA THR A 154 0.31 -8.83 -12.38
C THR A 154 1.37 -9.92 -12.21
N LEU A 155 2.61 -9.53 -11.85
CA LEU A 155 3.67 -10.49 -11.56
C LEU A 155 3.36 -11.33 -10.33
N PHE A 156 2.79 -10.73 -9.28
CA PHE A 156 2.39 -11.45 -8.06
C PHE A 156 1.36 -12.54 -8.37
N PHE A 157 0.29 -12.22 -9.12
CA PHE A 157 -0.69 -13.22 -9.54
C PHE A 157 -0.09 -14.30 -10.43
N PHE A 158 0.76 -13.92 -11.37
CA PHE A 158 1.44 -14.85 -12.27
C PHE A 158 2.32 -15.84 -11.49
N LEU A 159 3.22 -15.32 -10.65
CA LEU A 159 4.16 -16.12 -9.87
C LEU A 159 3.46 -16.98 -8.82
N THR A 160 2.46 -16.44 -8.12
CA THR A 160 1.66 -17.23 -7.16
C THR A 160 1.02 -18.44 -7.84
N LYS A 161 0.38 -18.21 -8.99
CA LYS A 161 -0.29 -19.28 -9.75
C LYS A 161 0.71 -20.26 -10.34
N LEU A 162 1.86 -19.78 -10.83
CA LEU A 162 2.93 -20.63 -11.36
C LEU A 162 3.50 -21.53 -10.26
N LEU A 163 3.90 -20.96 -9.12
CA LEU A 163 4.46 -21.68 -7.98
C LEU A 163 3.46 -22.70 -7.44
N HIS A 164 2.20 -22.32 -7.23
CA HIS A 164 1.17 -23.22 -6.73
C HIS A 164 0.88 -24.40 -7.70
N ARG A 165 0.99 -24.18 -9.02
CA ARG A 165 0.80 -25.27 -10.00
C ARG A 165 2.04 -26.17 -10.16
N ARG A 166 3.23 -25.66 -9.86
CA ARG A 166 4.51 -26.36 -10.10
C ARG A 166 5.13 -26.95 -8.83
N SER A 167 4.53 -26.72 -7.66
CA SER A 167 5.04 -27.18 -6.36
C SER A 167 3.87 -27.62 -5.47
N PRO A 168 4.14 -28.40 -4.40
CA PRO A 168 3.12 -28.77 -3.42
C PRO A 168 2.78 -27.64 -2.43
N LEU A 169 3.29 -26.41 -2.66
CA LEU A 169 3.09 -25.31 -1.73
C LEU A 169 1.61 -24.90 -1.64
N PRO A 170 1.07 -24.69 -0.43
CA PRO A 170 -0.24 -24.07 -0.25
C PRO A 170 -0.30 -22.72 -0.97
N LEU A 171 -1.47 -22.36 -1.50
CA LEU A 171 -1.63 -21.15 -2.30
C LEU A 171 -1.24 -19.91 -1.50
N GLY A 172 -1.62 -19.85 -0.22
CA GLY A 172 -1.26 -18.72 0.66
C GLY A 172 0.24 -18.54 0.81
N PHE A 173 1.01 -19.63 0.98
CA PHE A 173 2.47 -19.55 1.14
C PHE A 173 3.18 -19.28 -0.18
N ALA A 174 2.75 -19.91 -1.28
CA ALA A 174 3.23 -19.57 -2.63
C ALA A 174 2.99 -18.10 -2.95
N GLY A 175 1.85 -17.56 -2.50
CA GLY A 175 1.49 -16.15 -2.62
C GLY A 175 2.39 -15.24 -1.82
N ALA A 176 2.72 -15.60 -0.58
CA ALA A 176 3.64 -14.84 0.24
C ALA A 176 5.03 -14.71 -0.42
N LEU A 177 5.59 -15.81 -0.91
CA LEU A 177 6.86 -15.81 -1.64
C LEU A 177 6.81 -14.97 -2.91
N ALA A 178 5.73 -15.12 -3.69
CA ALA A 178 5.55 -14.37 -4.93
C ALA A 178 5.44 -12.86 -4.68
N TYR A 179 4.65 -12.45 -3.68
CA TYR A 179 4.47 -11.04 -3.35
C TYR A 179 5.79 -10.39 -2.94
N THR A 180 6.50 -11.01 -2.00
CA THR A 180 7.81 -10.54 -1.52
C THR A 180 8.82 -10.42 -2.65
N LEU A 181 8.87 -11.40 -3.56
CA LEU A 181 9.75 -11.33 -4.72
C LEU A 181 9.37 -10.13 -5.61
N THR A 182 8.09 -9.92 -5.88
CA THR A 182 7.67 -8.80 -6.72
C THR A 182 7.83 -7.44 -6.07
N GLU A 183 7.70 -7.35 -4.74
CA GLU A 183 7.97 -6.14 -3.96
C GLU A 183 9.46 -5.79 -4.02
N TYR A 184 10.35 -6.78 -3.85
CA TYR A 184 11.80 -6.58 -3.94
C TYR A 184 12.25 -6.02 -5.30
N TRP A 185 11.59 -6.45 -6.38
CA TRP A 185 11.87 -6.01 -7.75
C TRP A 185 11.00 -4.83 -8.20
N ALA A 186 10.13 -4.30 -7.34
CA ALA A 186 9.21 -3.25 -7.72
C ALA A 186 9.97 -1.98 -8.17
N PRO A 187 9.46 -1.25 -9.17
CA PRO A 187 10.14 -0.07 -9.69
C PRO A 187 10.30 1.01 -8.60
N PHE A 188 11.55 1.38 -8.31
CA PHE A 188 11.88 2.54 -7.47
C PHE A 188 11.54 3.84 -8.24
N PRO A 189 10.98 4.88 -7.59
CA PRO A 189 10.83 5.09 -6.15
C PRO A 189 9.45 4.77 -5.56
N LEU A 190 8.53 4.13 -6.31
CA LEU A 190 7.12 3.96 -5.90
C LEU A 190 6.70 2.48 -5.73
N PRO A 191 7.40 1.68 -4.89
CA PRO A 191 6.99 0.30 -4.60
C PRO A 191 5.72 0.23 -3.75
N LEU A 192 4.84 -0.73 -4.05
CA LEU A 192 3.70 -1.06 -3.19
C LEU A 192 4.20 -2.00 -2.08
N ASN A 193 4.56 -1.44 -0.92
CA ASN A 193 5.11 -2.18 0.21
C ASN A 193 4.08 -2.41 1.32
N LEU A 194 3.89 -3.66 1.75
CA LEU A 194 2.98 -3.97 2.86
C LEU A 194 3.52 -3.51 4.21
N ALA A 195 4.84 -3.59 4.41
CA ALA A 195 5.48 -3.22 5.68
C ALA A 195 5.23 -1.78 6.11
N LEU A 196 4.94 -0.88 5.16
CA LEU A 196 4.61 0.52 5.48
C LEU A 196 3.43 0.63 6.42
N ALA A 197 2.48 -0.31 6.41
CA ALA A 197 1.33 -0.32 7.33
C ALA A 197 1.73 -0.23 8.81
N PHE A 198 2.94 -0.66 9.18
CA PHE A 198 3.43 -0.61 10.56
C PHE A 198 4.19 0.67 10.92
N SER A 199 4.36 1.65 10.03
CA SER A 199 5.16 2.87 10.28
C SER A 199 4.77 3.63 11.54
N TRP A 200 3.47 3.68 11.86
CA TRP A 200 2.94 4.31 13.08
C TRP A 200 2.66 3.34 14.23
N THR A 201 3.15 2.10 14.15
CA THR A 201 2.94 1.08 15.19
C THR A 201 4.28 0.64 15.77
N PRO A 202 4.83 1.38 16.76
CA PRO A 202 6.15 1.11 17.34
C PRO A 202 6.33 -0.32 17.81
N LEU A 203 5.28 -0.95 18.35
CA LEU A 203 5.33 -2.35 18.79
C LEU A 203 5.55 -3.32 17.63
N LEU A 204 4.88 -3.14 16.49
CA LEU A 204 4.89 -4.10 15.39
C LEU A 204 6.04 -3.86 14.40
N ILE A 205 6.49 -2.62 14.24
CA ILE A 205 7.55 -2.28 13.29
C ILE A 205 8.93 -2.81 13.71
N GLN A 206 9.16 -3.10 15.00
CA GLN A 206 10.48 -3.48 15.50
C GLN A 206 11.11 -4.63 14.71
N VAL A 207 10.33 -5.64 14.29
CA VAL A 207 10.81 -6.79 13.52
C VAL A 207 11.53 -6.40 12.22
N THR A 208 11.28 -5.20 11.70
CA THR A 208 11.96 -4.65 10.52
C THR A 208 13.47 -4.54 10.72
N ASP A 209 13.97 -4.38 11.95
CA ASP A 209 15.41 -4.36 12.23
C ASP A 209 16.08 -5.73 11.99
N LEU A 210 15.34 -6.84 12.07
CA LEU A 210 15.84 -8.21 11.87
C LEU A 210 15.77 -8.64 10.40
N VAL A 211 14.66 -8.32 9.73
CA VAL A 211 14.34 -8.88 8.41
C VAL A 211 14.25 -7.84 7.30
N GLY A 212 14.45 -6.56 7.63
CA GLY A 212 14.26 -5.44 6.72
C GLY A 212 12.80 -5.23 6.33
N MET A 213 12.57 -4.22 5.48
CA MET A 213 11.22 -3.86 5.01
C MET A 213 10.57 -5.00 4.22
N VAL A 214 11.29 -5.57 3.25
CA VAL A 214 10.80 -6.66 2.39
C VAL A 214 10.53 -7.94 3.19
N GLY A 215 11.37 -8.24 4.18
CA GLY A 215 11.11 -9.36 5.09
C GLY A 215 9.89 -9.13 5.99
N THR A 216 9.63 -7.89 6.39
CA THR A 216 8.42 -7.54 7.14
C THR A 216 7.17 -7.72 6.27
N SER A 217 7.22 -7.30 5.00
CA SER A 217 6.15 -7.58 4.03
C SER A 217 5.96 -9.09 3.80
N PHE A 218 7.03 -9.88 3.80
CA PHE A 218 6.92 -11.35 3.75
C PHE A 218 6.16 -11.90 4.96
N LEU A 219 6.47 -11.47 6.18
CA LEU A 219 5.75 -11.90 7.39
C LEU A 219 4.25 -11.55 7.30
N ILE A 220 3.91 -10.34 6.86
CA ILE A 220 2.53 -9.92 6.63
C ILE A 220 1.84 -10.80 5.58
N ALA A 221 2.52 -11.10 4.48
CA ALA A 221 1.97 -11.92 3.41
C ALA A 221 1.80 -13.38 3.84
N VAL A 222 2.69 -13.93 4.68
CA VAL A 222 2.53 -15.25 5.29
C VAL A 222 1.34 -15.26 6.24
N VAL A 223 1.13 -14.23 7.07
CA VAL A 223 -0.07 -14.10 7.91
C VAL A 223 -1.34 -14.08 7.06
N SER A 224 -1.38 -13.28 5.99
CA SER A 224 -2.50 -13.24 5.05
C SER A 224 -2.76 -14.61 4.41
N GLY A 225 -1.69 -15.31 4.01
CA GLY A 225 -1.74 -16.64 3.42
C GLY A 225 -2.23 -17.69 4.42
N ALA A 226 -1.76 -17.64 5.66
CA ALA A 226 -2.19 -18.52 6.74
C ALA A 226 -3.68 -18.34 7.05
N LEU A 227 -4.15 -17.10 7.19
CA LEU A 227 -5.57 -16.78 7.36
C LEU A 227 -6.42 -17.34 6.22
N TYR A 228 -5.95 -17.16 4.97
CA TYR A 228 -6.61 -17.72 3.80
C TYR A 228 -6.72 -19.26 3.87
N GLU A 229 -5.62 -19.96 4.15
CA GLU A 229 -5.61 -21.43 4.23
C GLU A 229 -6.46 -21.96 5.39
N ILE A 230 -6.46 -21.28 6.55
CA ILE A 230 -7.35 -21.61 7.67
C ILE A 230 -8.81 -21.56 7.21
N VAL A 231 -9.24 -20.45 6.61
CA VAL A 231 -10.63 -20.29 6.16
C VAL A 231 -11.00 -21.34 5.11
N MET A 232 -10.10 -21.65 4.16
CA MET A 232 -10.36 -22.65 3.13
C MET A 232 -10.44 -24.08 3.69
N ASN A 233 -9.59 -24.44 4.64
CA ASN A 233 -9.59 -25.77 5.26
C ASN A 233 -10.78 -25.96 6.21
N LEU A 234 -11.16 -24.93 6.98
CA LEU A 234 -12.36 -24.97 7.82
C LEU A 234 -13.63 -25.15 6.98
N ARG A 235 -13.75 -24.46 5.85
CA ARG A 235 -14.88 -24.64 4.91
C ARG A 235 -14.95 -26.04 4.29
N ARG A 236 -13.83 -26.77 4.26
CA ARG A 236 -13.75 -28.16 3.78
C ARG A 236 -13.95 -29.18 4.90
N GLY A 237 -14.12 -28.74 6.15
CA GLY A 237 -14.22 -29.61 7.32
C GLY A 237 -12.89 -30.23 7.74
N THR A 238 -11.74 -29.73 7.26
CA THR A 238 -10.42 -30.33 7.51
C THR A 238 -9.66 -29.61 8.63
N LEU A 239 -10.17 -29.69 9.87
CA LEU A 239 -9.57 -29.04 11.06
C LEU A 239 -8.07 -29.34 11.22
N LYS A 240 -7.64 -30.59 10.99
CA LYS A 240 -6.23 -30.99 11.07
C LYS A 240 -5.33 -30.24 10.07
N GLN A 241 -5.86 -29.92 8.88
CA GLN A 241 -5.12 -29.17 7.86
C GLN A 241 -5.08 -27.67 8.17
N ALA A 242 -5.98 -27.16 9.01
CA ALA A 242 -5.95 -25.78 9.50
C ALA A 242 -4.95 -25.58 10.66
N ALA A 243 -4.49 -26.65 11.33
CA ALA A 243 -3.61 -26.55 12.49
C ALA A 243 -2.23 -25.96 12.15
N VAL A 244 -1.62 -26.38 11.04
CA VAL A 244 -0.32 -25.85 10.60
C VAL A 244 -0.38 -24.35 10.29
N PRO A 245 -1.27 -23.84 9.42
CA PRO A 245 -1.35 -22.41 9.17
C PRO A 245 -1.77 -21.63 10.43
N ALA A 246 -2.61 -22.18 11.31
CA ALA A 246 -2.92 -21.56 12.60
C ALA A 246 -1.68 -21.44 13.51
N GLY A 247 -0.85 -22.49 13.56
CA GLY A 247 0.41 -22.46 14.30
C GLY A 247 1.38 -21.41 13.75
N VAL A 248 1.52 -21.31 12.42
CA VAL A 248 2.34 -20.28 11.77
C VAL A 248 1.82 -18.87 12.08
N LEU A 249 0.51 -18.66 11.99
CA LEU A 249 -0.13 -17.38 12.32
C LEU A 249 0.19 -16.96 13.77
N VAL A 250 -0.03 -17.87 14.73
CA VAL A 250 0.24 -17.61 16.15
C VAL A 250 1.72 -17.33 16.37
N LEU A 251 2.61 -18.13 15.76
CA LEU A 251 4.06 -17.97 15.91
C LEU A 251 4.54 -16.60 15.41
N ILE A 252 4.09 -16.17 14.23
CA ILE A 252 4.50 -14.88 13.66
C ILE A 252 3.96 -13.73 14.49
N LEU A 253 2.66 -13.73 14.82
CA LEU A 253 2.06 -12.63 15.59
C LEU A 253 2.63 -12.54 17.01
N ALA A 254 2.76 -13.68 17.70
CA ALA A 254 3.35 -13.71 19.04
C ALA A 254 4.83 -13.31 19.01
N GLY A 255 5.59 -13.79 18.02
CA GLY A 255 6.99 -13.43 17.83
C GLY A 255 7.17 -11.93 17.57
N GLN A 256 6.36 -11.35 16.69
CA GLN A 256 6.39 -9.93 16.36
C GLN A 256 6.06 -9.07 17.58
N VAL A 257 5.02 -9.42 18.34
CA VAL A 257 4.64 -8.70 19.57
C VAL A 257 5.70 -8.85 20.67
N ALA A 258 6.19 -10.07 20.91
CA ALA A 258 7.20 -10.34 21.94
C ALA A 258 8.51 -9.62 21.65
N TYR A 259 8.97 -9.66 20.39
CA TYR A 259 10.16 -8.93 19.95
C TYR A 259 9.95 -7.42 20.05
N GLY A 260 8.77 -6.93 19.67
CA GLY A 260 8.35 -5.55 19.84
C GLY A 260 8.51 -5.05 21.28
N PHE A 261 7.92 -5.77 22.24
CA PHE A 261 8.05 -5.43 23.66
C PHE A 261 9.49 -5.50 24.16
N TYR A 262 10.25 -6.50 23.70
CA TYR A 262 11.66 -6.62 24.04
C TYR A 262 12.45 -5.40 23.57
N CYS A 263 12.29 -4.96 22.32
CA CYS A 263 13.00 -3.79 21.79
C CYS A 263 12.58 -2.50 22.50
N LEU A 264 11.27 -2.27 22.71
CA LEU A 264 10.79 -1.08 23.40
C LEU A 264 11.34 -1.00 24.83
N LYS A 265 11.44 -2.13 25.53
CA LYS A 265 12.04 -2.19 26.87
C LYS A 265 13.56 -2.03 26.83
N LYS A 266 14.24 -2.69 25.90
CA LYS A 266 15.71 -2.66 25.79
C LYS A 266 16.23 -1.26 25.43
N TYR A 267 15.51 -0.56 24.56
CA TYR A 267 15.90 0.77 24.06
C TYR A 267 15.10 1.90 24.72
N THR A 268 14.51 1.65 25.90
CA THR A 268 13.97 2.74 26.72
C THR A 268 15.13 3.68 27.08
N PRO A 269 15.06 4.99 26.76
CA PRO A 269 16.11 5.93 27.09
C PRO A 269 16.35 5.97 28.60
N ASP A 270 17.62 6.02 29.01
CA ASP A 270 18.00 6.31 30.39
C ASP A 270 17.71 7.80 30.67
N PRO A 271 16.86 8.15 31.66
CA PRO A 271 16.57 9.54 32.00
C PRO A 271 17.80 10.35 32.38
N ASP A 272 18.86 9.69 32.86
CA ASP A 272 20.11 10.32 33.27
C ASP A 272 21.16 10.34 32.15
N ALA A 273 20.85 9.79 30.97
CA ALA A 273 21.75 9.86 29.83
C ALA A 273 21.90 11.31 29.33
N PRO A 274 23.10 11.69 28.85
CA PRO A 274 23.29 12.98 28.21
C PRO A 274 22.30 13.19 27.06
N SER A 275 21.58 14.32 27.08
CA SER A 275 20.70 14.77 26.00
C SER A 275 21.43 15.75 25.07
N LEU A 276 20.93 15.86 23.83
CA LEU A 276 21.32 16.90 22.89
C LEU A 276 20.10 17.78 22.61
N ASP A 277 20.27 19.09 22.71
CA ASP A 277 19.23 20.06 22.37
C ASP A 277 19.33 20.37 20.87
N ILE A 278 18.32 19.91 20.11
CA ILE A 278 18.30 20.05 18.64
C ILE A 278 17.20 21.04 18.23
N ALA A 279 17.60 22.08 17.49
CA ALA A 279 16.71 23.01 16.83
C ALA A 279 16.44 22.59 15.38
N MET A 280 15.19 22.28 15.04
CA MET A 280 14.77 22.01 13.66
C MET A 280 14.04 23.22 13.09
N ILE A 281 14.62 23.84 12.06
CA ILE A 281 14.03 25.03 11.43
C ILE A 281 13.10 24.60 10.30
N GLN A 282 11.86 25.10 10.29
CA GLN A 282 10.86 24.78 9.27
C GLN A 282 10.20 26.07 8.76
N PRO A 283 10.80 26.75 7.76
CA PRO A 283 10.19 27.92 7.15
C PRO A 283 8.98 27.51 6.29
N MET A 284 7.99 28.39 6.18
CA MET A 284 6.95 28.26 5.18
C MET A 284 7.51 28.68 3.82
N SER A 285 8.09 27.73 3.09
CA SER A 285 8.64 27.97 1.75
C SER A 285 7.56 27.83 0.66
N PRO A 286 7.62 28.64 -0.41
CA PRO A 286 6.75 28.45 -1.56
C PRO A 286 7.02 27.08 -2.22
N LEU A 287 5.94 26.38 -2.57
CA LEU A 287 5.98 25.04 -3.17
C LEU A 287 6.78 24.98 -4.49
N LYS A 288 6.85 26.09 -5.24
CA LYS A 288 7.54 26.14 -6.53
C LYS A 288 8.46 27.35 -6.60
N VAL A 289 9.77 27.10 -6.69
CA VAL A 289 10.80 28.11 -6.89
C VAL A 289 11.59 27.75 -8.15
N ARG A 290 11.66 28.67 -9.12
CA ARG A 290 12.47 28.48 -10.32
C ARG A 290 13.89 28.93 -10.08
N ASN A 291 14.81 28.46 -10.93
CA ASN A 291 16.20 28.87 -10.82
C ASN A 291 16.42 30.39 -10.98
N SER A 292 15.56 31.04 -11.77
CA SER A 292 15.53 32.48 -12.03
C SER A 292 15.02 33.33 -10.86
N ASP A 293 14.38 32.72 -9.86
CA ASP A 293 13.63 33.45 -8.83
C ASP A 293 14.57 33.86 -7.68
N THR A 294 15.59 34.65 -8.01
CA THR A 294 16.66 35.03 -7.07
C THR A 294 16.13 35.72 -5.82
N GLU A 295 15.15 36.63 -5.97
CA GLU A 295 14.55 37.34 -4.84
C GLU A 295 13.84 36.40 -3.85
N ILE A 296 13.08 35.42 -4.37
CA ILE A 296 12.38 34.42 -3.54
C ILE A 296 13.39 33.55 -2.79
N LYS A 297 14.50 33.17 -3.44
CA LYS A 297 15.56 32.39 -2.80
C LYS A 297 16.27 33.18 -1.70
N GLU A 298 16.57 34.46 -1.95
CA GLU A 298 17.15 35.34 -0.94
C GLU A 298 16.22 35.54 0.26
N GLU A 299 14.92 35.72 0.01
CA GLU A 299 13.92 35.83 1.08
C GLU A 299 13.80 34.53 1.88
N ALA A 300 13.76 33.37 1.22
CA ALA A 300 13.75 32.07 1.87
C ALA A 300 15.00 31.86 2.76
N ALA A 301 16.18 32.22 2.25
CA ALA A 301 17.42 32.16 3.01
C ALA A 301 17.43 33.12 4.22
N LYS A 302 16.90 34.34 4.05
CA LYS A 302 16.75 35.31 5.16
C LYS A 302 15.81 34.77 6.23
N ASN A 303 14.65 34.25 5.84
CA ASN A 303 13.68 33.67 6.76
C ASN A 303 14.27 32.49 7.55
N LEU A 304 15.04 31.60 6.88
CA LEU A 304 15.79 30.53 7.57
C LEU A 304 16.74 31.07 8.64
N VAL A 305 17.51 32.12 8.31
CA VAL A 305 18.46 32.74 9.24
C VAL A 305 17.74 33.45 10.38
N GLU A 306 16.62 34.12 10.11
CA GLU A 306 15.80 34.80 11.12
C GLU A 306 15.21 33.79 12.11
N LEU A 307 14.55 32.74 11.63
CA LEU A 307 14.03 31.66 12.47
C LEU A 307 15.14 30.97 13.28
N SER A 308 16.33 30.83 12.69
CA SER A 308 17.49 30.27 13.41
C SER A 308 17.91 31.17 14.59
N LYS A 309 17.94 32.48 14.39
CA LYS A 309 18.26 33.45 15.44
C LYS A 309 17.18 33.47 16.51
N GLU A 310 15.91 33.49 16.11
CA GLU A 310 14.77 33.47 17.04
C GLU A 310 14.83 32.27 17.98
N VAL A 311 15.11 31.07 17.46
CA VAL A 311 15.25 29.87 18.29
C VAL A 311 16.42 29.98 19.26
N ILE A 312 17.57 30.50 18.83
CA ILE A 312 18.74 30.69 19.69
C ILE A 312 18.47 31.73 20.79
N GLU A 313 17.77 32.82 20.47
CA GLU A 313 17.45 33.90 21.40
C GLU A 313 16.36 33.51 22.42
N GLN A 314 15.39 32.69 22.01
CA GLN A 314 14.30 32.24 22.88
C GLN A 314 14.71 31.07 23.79
N ALA A 315 15.74 30.31 23.42
CA ALA A 315 16.18 29.17 24.18
C ALA A 315 16.86 29.60 25.50
N SER A 316 16.56 28.87 26.58
CA SER A 316 17.21 29.10 27.89
C SER A 316 18.70 28.76 27.88
N SER A 317 19.14 27.98 26.88
CA SER A 317 20.53 27.67 26.57
C SER A 317 20.65 27.45 25.06
N PRO A 318 21.79 27.76 24.42
CA PRO A 318 21.95 27.56 22.98
C PRO A 318 21.79 26.08 22.62
N PRO A 319 21.13 25.75 21.49
CA PRO A 319 21.03 24.37 21.02
C PRO A 319 22.41 23.82 20.61
N ASP A 320 22.63 22.53 20.83
CA ASP A 320 23.85 21.82 20.40
C ASP A 320 23.92 21.64 18.89
N LEU A 321 22.75 21.53 18.24
CA LEU A 321 22.63 21.34 16.79
C LEU A 321 21.44 22.11 16.24
N LEU A 322 21.66 22.79 15.12
CA LEU A 322 20.62 23.43 14.33
C LEU A 322 20.55 22.77 12.95
N VAL A 323 19.35 22.40 12.53
CA VAL A 323 19.10 21.67 11.28
C VAL A 323 18.19 22.48 10.37
N TRP A 324 18.66 22.73 9.15
CA TRP A 324 17.86 23.28 8.04
C TRP A 324 17.30 22.16 7.17
N PRO A 325 16.12 22.36 6.56
CA PRO A 325 15.54 21.38 5.64
C PRO A 325 16.28 21.38 4.30
N GLU A 326 15.99 20.38 3.46
CA GLU A 326 16.45 20.35 2.08
C GLU A 326 15.79 21.48 1.26
N GLY A 327 16.59 22.19 0.47
CA GLY A 327 16.15 23.27 -0.44
C GLY A 327 16.80 24.60 -0.13
#